data_AF-A0A068YFV1-F1
#
_entry.id   AF-A0A068YFV1-F1
#
_cell.length_a   1.000
_cell.length_b   1.000
_cell.length_c   1.000
_cell.angle_alpha   90.00
_cell.angle_beta   90.00
_cell.angle_gamma   90.00
#
_symmetry.space_group_name_H-M   'P 1'
#
loop_
_entity.id
_entity.type
_entity.pdbx_description
1 polymer ?
#
loop_
_entity_poly.entity_id
_entity_poly.type
_entity_poly.pdbx_seq_one_letter_code
_entity_poly.pdbx_strand_id
1 'polypeptide(L)'
;MFDVTDRSSFEACPLWTQKLKKLAKNSSVPGILIGNKTDLISLRDVTETEARQFAEEIGIKYCELSIKEARNVLEPFNILARDFYKLYQTTAGQFREML
;
A
#
# COMPACT_ATOMS: atom_id res chain seq x y z
N MET A 1 3.24 -3.15 5.09
CA MET A 1 4.64 -2.72 4.87
C MET A 1 5.53 -3.91 5.14
N PHE A 2 6.56 -4.08 4.33
CA PHE A 2 7.58 -5.10 4.49
C PHE A 2 8.96 -4.45 4.35
N ASP A 3 10.00 -5.21 4.65
CA ASP A 3 11.40 -4.82 4.50
C ASP A 3 11.97 -5.48 3.24
N VAL A 4 12.55 -4.68 2.34
CA VAL A 4 13.10 -5.20 1.07
C VAL A 4 14.27 -6.16 1.28
N THR A 5 14.87 -6.20 2.47
CA THR A 5 15.97 -7.13 2.83
C THR A 5 15.50 -8.36 3.59
N ASP A 6 14.19 -8.53 3.82
CA ASP A 6 13.63 -9.64 4.60
C ASP A 6 12.47 -10.28 3.84
N ARG A 7 12.75 -11.38 3.11
CA ARG A 7 11.75 -12.16 2.40
C ARG A 7 10.57 -12.57 3.27
N SER A 8 10.81 -12.98 4.51
CA SER A 8 9.75 -13.45 5.40
C SER A 8 8.73 -12.35 5.72
N SER A 9 9.18 -11.10 5.80
CA SER A 9 8.29 -9.94 5.99
C SER A 9 7.38 -9.70 4.79
N PHE A 10 7.84 -10.00 3.57
CA PHE A 10 7.02 -9.93 2.36
C PHE A 10 6.04 -11.10 2.26
N GLU A 11 6.49 -12.32 2.57
CA GLU A 11 5.65 -13.52 2.58
C GLU A 11 4.52 -13.46 3.63
N ALA A 12 4.67 -12.63 4.66
CA ALA A 12 3.60 -12.34 5.60
C ALA A 12 2.51 -11.39 5.04
N CYS A 13 2.80 -10.62 3.99
CA CYS A 13 1.87 -9.62 3.45
C CYS A 13 0.52 -10.19 2.98
N PRO A 14 0.43 -11.35 2.31
CA PRO A 14 -0.86 -11.97 1.97
C PRO A 14 -1.79 -12.16 3.19
N LEU A 15 -1.23 -12.64 4.31
CA LEU A 15 -2.00 -12.83 5.56
C LEU A 15 -2.53 -11.49 6.10
N TRP A 16 -1.68 -10.46 6.10
CA TRP A 16 -2.08 -9.11 6.54
C TRP A 16 -3.15 -8.51 5.65
N THR A 17 -3.02 -8.66 4.33
CA THR A 17 -4.03 -8.21 3.36
C THR A 17 -5.38 -8.89 3.60
N GLN A 18 -5.40 -10.20 3.85
CA GLN A 18 -6.64 -10.92 4.16
C GLN A 18 -7.29 -10.41 5.47
N LYS A 19 -6.49 -10.17 6.52
CA LYS A 19 -6.99 -9.62 7.78
C LYS A 19 -7.63 -8.24 7.58
N LEU A 20 -6.99 -7.37 6.81
CA LEU A 20 -7.51 -6.03 6.50
C LEU A 20 -8.82 -6.08 5.71
N LYS A 21 -8.91 -6.94 4.67
CA LYS A 21 -10.15 -7.13 3.90
C LYS A 21 -11.33 -7.58 4.77
N LYS A 22 -11.08 -8.50 5.71
CA LYS A 22 -12.09 -8.94 6.69
C LYS A 22 -12.56 -7.81 7.60
N LEU A 23 -11.63 -7.02 8.14
CA LEU A 23 -11.95 -5.86 8.99
C LEU A 23 -12.75 -4.78 8.25
N ALA A 24 -12.46 -4.58 6.96
CA ALA A 24 -13.18 -3.66 6.09
C ALA A 24 -14.57 -4.17 5.67
N LYS A 25 -15.04 -5.32 6.17
CA LYS A 25 -16.29 -5.98 5.75
C LYS A 25 -16.38 -6.14 4.22
N ASN A 26 -15.26 -6.45 3.58
CA ASN A 26 -15.12 -6.54 2.12
C ASN A 26 -15.45 -5.23 1.35
N SER A 27 -15.46 -4.08 2.04
CA SER A 27 -15.54 -2.78 1.38
C SER A 27 -14.20 -2.45 0.72
N SER A 28 -14.23 -1.75 -0.41
CA SER A 28 -13.02 -1.24 -1.04
C SER A 28 -12.47 -0.08 -0.22
N VAL A 29 -11.32 -0.29 0.43
CA VAL A 29 -10.59 0.74 1.15
C VAL A 29 -9.27 1.00 0.40
N PRO A 30 -8.94 2.25 0.08
CA PRO A 30 -7.65 2.57 -0.52
C PRO A 30 -6.50 2.03 0.33
N GLY A 31 -5.56 1.34 -0.31
CA GLY A 31 -4.41 0.73 0.35
C GLY A 31 -3.13 0.95 -0.44
N ILE A 32 -1.99 0.83 0.26
CA ILE A 32 -0.66 0.89 -0.34
C ILE A 32 0.23 -0.18 0.30
N LEU A 33 0.86 -1.00 -0.53
CA LEU A 33 1.98 -1.83 -0.14
C LEU A 33 3.25 -0.98 -0.12
N ILE A 34 4.02 -1.07 0.97
CA ILE A 34 5.24 -0.29 1.16
C ILE A 34 6.41 -1.26 1.36
N GLY A 35 7.42 -1.15 0.50
CA GLY A 35 8.75 -1.74 0.70
C GLY A 35 9.68 -0.73 1.38
N ASN A 36 10.13 -1.04 2.59
CA ASN A 36 11.03 -0.19 3.38
C ASN A 36 12.49 -0.66 3.27
N LYS A 37 13.44 0.17 3.73
CA LYS A 37 14.89 -0.08 3.78
C LYS A 37 15.57 -0.14 2.41
N THR A 38 15.09 0.65 1.46
CA THR A 38 15.66 0.70 0.10
C THR A 38 17.07 1.30 0.04
N ASP A 39 17.57 1.84 1.15
CA ASP A 39 18.98 2.20 1.33
C ASP A 39 19.93 0.99 1.39
N LEU A 40 19.44 -0.21 1.74
CA LEU A 40 20.23 -1.44 1.85
C LEU A 40 20.25 -2.25 0.54
N ILE A 41 20.65 -1.62 -0.56
CA ILE A 41 20.56 -2.18 -1.92
C ILE A 41 21.24 -3.56 -2.04
N SER A 42 22.41 -3.73 -1.44
CA SER A 42 23.19 -4.98 -1.51
C SER A 42 22.58 -6.13 -0.70
N LEU A 43 21.64 -5.84 0.19
CA LEU A 43 20.94 -6.83 1.01
C LEU A 43 19.52 -7.09 0.52
N ARG A 44 19.14 -6.53 -0.65
CA ARG A 44 17.79 -6.71 -1.20
C ARG A 44 17.53 -8.18 -1.48
N ASP A 45 16.48 -8.69 -0.87
CA ASP A 45 15.95 -10.05 -1.01
C ASP A 45 14.55 -10.05 -1.66
N VAL A 46 13.95 -8.87 -1.78
CA VAL A 46 12.67 -8.66 -2.45
C VAL A 46 12.83 -7.64 -3.57
N THR A 47 12.59 -8.08 -4.80
CA THR A 47 12.67 -7.23 -5.99
C THR A 47 11.50 -6.25 -6.05
N GLU A 48 11.72 -5.11 -6.71
CA GLU A 48 10.66 -4.14 -6.94
C GLU A 48 9.55 -4.72 -7.83
N THR A 49 9.93 -5.54 -8.82
CA THR A 49 9.01 -6.17 -9.77
C THR A 49 8.06 -7.13 -9.09
N GLU A 50 8.55 -8.05 -8.24
CA GLU A 50 7.66 -9.02 -7.57
C GLU A 50 6.72 -8.31 -6.58
N ALA A 51 7.21 -7.28 -5.89
CA ALA A 51 6.40 -6.55 -4.93
C ALA A 51 5.31 -5.72 -5.62
N ARG A 52 5.64 -5.13 -6.78
CA ARG A 52 4.67 -4.44 -7.63
C ARG A 52 3.61 -5.41 -8.15
N GLN A 53 4.02 -6.56 -8.68
CA GLN A 53 3.09 -7.58 -9.19
C GLN A 53 2.13 -8.03 -8.07
N PHE A 54 2.64 -8.33 -6.88
CA PHE A 54 1.81 -8.70 -5.75
C PHE A 54 0.82 -7.59 -5.35
N ALA A 55 1.23 -6.32 -5.37
CA ALA A 55 0.35 -5.19 -5.09
C ALA A 55 -0.79 -5.07 -6.13
N GLU A 56 -0.46 -5.26 -7.41
CA GLU A 56 -1.44 -5.29 -8.51
C GLU A 56 -2.45 -6.43 -8.33
N GLU A 57 -1.99 -7.64 -8.01
CA GLU A 57 -2.83 -8.82 -7.77
C GLU A 57 -3.85 -8.61 -6.65
N ILE A 58 -3.47 -7.90 -5.58
CA ILE A 58 -4.37 -7.61 -4.46
C ILE A 58 -5.18 -6.33 -4.63
N GLY A 59 -4.93 -5.56 -5.70
CA GLY A 59 -5.65 -4.35 -6.09
C GLY A 59 -5.25 -3.10 -5.31
N ILE A 60 -3.99 -2.98 -4.87
CA ILE A 60 -3.47 -1.81 -4.14
C ILE A 60 -2.23 -1.24 -4.81
N LYS A 61 -1.86 0.01 -4.48
CA LYS A 61 -0.67 0.65 -5.04
C LYS A 61 0.60 0.15 -4.34
N TYR A 62 1.75 0.30 -4.99
CA TYR A 62 3.05 -0.02 -4.41
C TYR A 62 3.95 1.21 -4.32
N CYS A 63 4.71 1.33 -3.22
CA CYS A 63 5.74 2.35 -3.03
C CYS A 63 6.97 1.76 -2.35
N GLU A 64 8.14 2.31 -2.69
CA GLU A 64 9.40 2.03 -2.00
C GLU A 64 9.94 3.27 -1.29
N LEU A 65 10.42 3.09 -0.06
CA LEU A 65 10.97 4.17 0.76
C LEU A 65 12.14 3.70 1.62
N SER A 66 12.90 4.68 2.11
CA SER A 66 13.83 4.48 3.22
C SER A 66 13.43 5.43 4.34
N ILE A 67 12.96 4.87 5.46
CA ILE A 67 12.70 5.66 6.67
C ILE A 67 14.01 6.28 7.18
N LYS A 68 15.10 5.51 7.13
CA LYS A 68 16.42 5.94 7.62
C LYS A 68 16.95 7.16 6.85
N GLU A 69 16.85 7.14 5.53
CA GLU A 69 17.32 8.23 4.67
C GLU A 69 16.23 9.29 4.40
N ALA A 70 15.08 9.20 5.07
CA ALA A 70 13.90 10.04 4.82
C ALA A 70 13.49 10.13 3.33
N ARG A 71 13.79 9.09 2.55
CA ARG A 71 13.55 9.07 1.09
C ARG A 71 12.16 8.51 0.79
N ASN A 72 11.39 9.23 -0.02
CA ASN A 72 10.03 8.85 -0.47
C ASN A 72 9.01 8.62 0.66
N VAL A 73 9.31 9.02 1.89
CA VAL A 73 8.45 8.73 3.06
C VAL A 73 7.08 9.38 2.97
N LEU A 74 6.95 10.53 2.29
CA LEU A 74 5.68 11.26 2.16
C LEU A 74 4.78 10.69 1.06
N GLU A 75 5.33 10.00 0.07
CA GLU A 75 4.60 9.59 -1.13
C GLU A 75 3.41 8.66 -0.80
N PRO A 76 3.57 7.60 0.01
CA PRO A 76 2.43 6.74 0.37
C PRO A 76 1.30 7.50 1.07
N PHE A 77 1.65 8.44 1.96
CA PHE A 77 0.64 9.24 2.68
C PHE A 77 -0.11 10.18 1.75
N ASN A 78 0.60 10.85 0.83
CA ASN A 78 -0.01 11.74 -0.16
C ASN A 78 -0.95 10.98 -1.11
N ILE A 79 -0.56 9.79 -1.55
CA ILE A 79 -1.38 8.92 -2.38
C ILE A 79 -2.65 8.50 -1.62
N LEU A 80 -2.51 8.00 -0.38
CA LEU A 80 -3.67 7.59 0.44
C LEU A 80 -4.62 8.75 0.71
N ALA A 81 -4.10 9.92 1.10
CA ALA A 81 -4.92 11.10 1.35
C ALA A 81 -5.71 11.52 0.10
N ARG A 82 -5.07 11.51 -1.06
CA ARG A 82 -5.71 11.84 -2.34
C ARG A 82 -6.78 10.82 -2.73
N ASP A 83 -6.50 9.53 -2.58
CA ASP A 83 -7.45 8.47 -2.93
C ASP A 83 -8.67 8.47 -2.00
N PHE A 84 -8.44 8.67 -0.70
CA PHE A 84 -9.53 8.79 0.27
C PHE A 84 -10.38 10.03 0.00
N TYR A 85 -9.75 11.18 -0.30
CA TYR A 85 -10.47 12.40 -0.66
C TYR A 85 -11.36 12.22 -1.89
N LYS A 86 -10.85 11.53 -2.93
CA LYS A 86 -11.63 11.17 -4.12
C LYS A 86 -12.81 10.26 -3.77
N LEU A 87 -12.57 9.23 -2.96
CA LEU A 87 -13.63 8.32 -2.51
C LEU A 87 -14.74 9.08 -1.79
N TYR A 88 -14.36 9.96 -0.86
CA TYR A 88 -15.30 10.81 -0.13
C TYR A 88 -16.13 11.70 -1.07
N GLN A 89 -15.49 12.37 -2.05
CA GLN A 89 -16.19 13.21 -3.02
C GLN A 89 -17.22 12.42 -3.83
N THR A 90 -16.85 11.23 -4.32
CA THR A 90 -17.75 10.36 -5.09
C THR A 90 -18.95 9.93 -4.25
N THR A 91 -18.70 9.45 -3.03
CA THR A 91 -19.77 9.01 -2.13
C THR A 91 -20.69 10.17 -1.75
N ALA A 92 -20.16 11.34 -1.40
CA ALA A 92 -20.95 12.52 -1.07
C ALA A 92 -21.76 13.04 -2.27
N GLY A 93 -21.21 12.95 -3.49
CA GLY A 93 -21.91 13.29 -4.73
C GLY A 93 -23.12 12.40 -4.98
N GLN A 94 -22.96 11.08 -4.84
CA GLN A 94 -24.06 10.12 -4.97
C GLN A 94 -25.21 10.40 -4.00
N PHE A 95 -24.90 10.76 -2.75
CA PHE A 95 -25.94 11.12 -1.78
C PHE A 95 -26.70 12.40 -2.17
N ARG A 96 -26.04 13.37 -2.79
CA ARG A 96 -26.69 14.61 -3.24
C ARG A 96 -27.63 14.39 -4.43
N GLU A 97 -27.32 13.44 -5.31
CA GLU A 97 -28.17 13.11 -6.48
C GLU A 97 -29.42 12.29 -6.10
N MET A 98 -29.45 11.69 -4.90
CA MET A 98 -30.59 10.93 -4.39
C MET A 98 -31.64 11.78 -3.64
N LEU A 99 -31.35 13.07 -3.40
CA LEU A 99 -32.24 14.04 -2.76
C LEU A 99 -32.85 14.99 -3.80
#